data_AF-A0A354HVV3-F1
#
_entry.id   AF-A0A354HVV3-F1
#
_cell.length_a   1.000
_cell.length_b   1.000
_cell.length_c   1.000
_cell.angle_alpha   90.00
_cell.angle_beta   90.00
_cell.angle_gamma   90.00
#
_symmetry.space_group_name_H-M   'P 1'
#
loop_
_entity.id
_entity.type
_entity.pdbx_description
1 polymer ?
#
loop_
_entity_poly.entity_id
_entity_poly.type
_entity_poly.pdbx_seq_one_letter_code
_entity_poly.pdbx_strand_id
1 'polypeptide(L)'
;LDEPTNHMDIHGVEWLAEEMKKYQGAALIISHDRWFLDQAVTRIYELEWGKAKEYPGNYSFYRQEKQRQFASQLHRYHTEQKEQRQIEVEITRLKQWSAKAHREAGKTDEHLKEY
;
A
#
# COMPACT_ATOMS: atom_id res chain seq x y z
N LEU A 1 -16.74 16.27 17.80
CA LEU A 1 -17.92 15.41 17.96
C LEU A 1 -17.43 13.97 17.98
N ASP A 2 -17.71 13.26 19.06
CA ASP A 2 -17.31 11.85 19.21
C ASP A 2 -18.57 10.99 19.21
N GLU A 3 -18.67 10.10 18.24
CA GLU A 3 -19.85 9.27 17.92
C GLU A 3 -21.19 10.05 17.95
N PRO A 4 -21.32 11.14 17.15
CA PRO A 4 -22.51 12.00 17.22
C PRO A 4 -23.79 11.36 16.68
N THR A 5 -23.68 10.24 15.97
CA THR A 5 -24.84 9.49 15.43
C THR A 5 -25.41 8.49 16.43
N ASN A 6 -24.76 8.32 17.59
CA ASN A 6 -25.19 7.33 18.56
C ASN A 6 -26.57 7.70 19.16
N HIS A 7 -27.42 6.69 19.36
CA HIS A 7 -28.80 6.84 19.83
C HIS A 7 -29.73 7.72 18.95
N MET A 8 -29.30 8.13 17.75
CA MET A 8 -30.12 8.86 16.80
C MET A 8 -30.86 7.90 15.85
N ASP A 9 -32.08 8.29 15.46
CA ASP A 9 -32.77 7.65 14.34
C ASP A 9 -32.25 8.18 12.99
N ILE A 10 -32.71 7.57 11.90
CA ILE A 10 -32.23 7.90 10.54
C ILE A 10 -32.46 9.38 10.23
N HIS A 11 -33.63 9.91 10.57
CA HIS A 11 -33.97 11.32 10.32
C HIS A 11 -33.09 12.29 11.12
N GLY A 12 -32.77 11.95 12.36
CA GLY A 12 -31.83 12.73 13.16
C GLY A 12 -30.43 12.75 12.55
N VAL A 13 -29.93 11.62 12.07
CA VAL A 13 -28.61 11.53 11.41
C VAL A 13 -28.58 12.33 10.12
N GLU A 14 -29.66 12.27 9.32
CA GLU A 14 -29.82 13.08 8.10
C GLU A 14 -29.81 14.57 8.41
N TRP A 15 -30.59 15.01 9.39
CA TRP A 15 -30.64 16.41 9.82
C TRP A 15 -29.25 16.90 10.26
N LEU A 16 -28.56 16.11 11.08
CA LEU A 16 -27.23 16.48 11.56
C LEU A 16 -26.23 16.59 10.39
N ALA A 17 -26.28 15.66 9.43
CA ALA A 17 -25.42 15.70 8.26
C ALA A 17 -25.67 16.98 7.43
N GLU A 18 -26.92 17.40 7.26
CA GLU A 18 -27.25 18.66 6.58
C GLU A 18 -26.79 19.89 7.33
N GLU A 19 -26.93 19.92 8.65
CA GLU A 19 -26.46 21.03 9.48
C GLU A 19 -24.93 21.16 9.46
N MET A 20 -24.21 20.03 9.46
CA MET A 20 -22.75 20.04 9.33
C MET A 20 -22.29 20.64 7.99
N LYS A 21 -23.05 20.46 6.90
CA LYS A 21 -22.74 21.08 5.60
C LYS A 21 -22.91 22.60 5.61
N LYS A 22 -23.82 23.14 6.44
CA LYS A 22 -24.09 24.58 6.54
C LYS A 22 -23.17 25.28 7.55
N TYR A 23 -22.54 24.52 8.44
CA TYR A 23 -21.65 25.05 9.46
C TYR A 23 -20.41 25.72 8.83
N GLN A 24 -20.20 26.99 9.14
CA GLN A 24 -19.10 27.78 8.57
C GLN A 24 -17.76 27.64 9.32
N GLY A 25 -17.76 26.93 10.45
CA GLY A 25 -16.55 26.68 11.24
C GLY A 25 -15.86 25.37 10.86
N ALA A 26 -14.73 25.10 11.52
CA ALA A 26 -14.10 23.79 11.47
C ALA A 26 -14.68 22.88 12.55
N ALA A 27 -15.08 21.67 12.16
CA ALA A 27 -15.50 20.63 13.08
C ALA A 27 -14.58 19.40 12.95
N LEU A 28 -14.17 18.85 14.09
CA LEU A 28 -13.52 17.54 14.14
C LEU A 28 -14.57 16.51 14.52
N ILE A 29 -14.73 15.48 13.69
CA ILE A 29 -15.75 14.45 13.86
C ILE A 29 -15.10 13.08 13.87
N ILE A 30 -15.43 12.28 14.88
CA ILE A 30 -15.08 10.87 15.02
C ILE A 30 -16.41 10.12 14.97
N SER A 31 -16.55 9.20 14.03
CA SER A 31 -17.73 8.36 13.92
C SER A 31 -17.40 7.05 13.21
N HIS A 32 -18.10 5.99 13.59
CA HIS A 32 -18.10 4.73 12.85
C HIS A 32 -19.12 4.70 11.69
N ASP A 33 -20.01 5.68 11.58
CA ASP A 33 -21.01 5.76 10.52
C ASP A 33 -20.40 6.29 9.22
N ARG A 34 -20.27 5.39 8.25
CA ARG A 34 -19.66 5.67 6.95
C ARG A 34 -20.51 6.61 6.11
N TRP A 35 -21.84 6.48 6.15
CA TRP A 35 -22.74 7.32 5.36
C TRP A 35 -22.70 8.75 5.91
N PHE A 36 -22.77 8.90 7.22
CA PHE A 36 -22.68 10.21 7.87
C PHE A 36 -21.33 10.90 7.57
N LEU A 37 -20.21 10.19 7.70
CA LEU A 37 -18.91 10.72 7.33
C LEU A 37 -18.86 11.12 5.84
N ASP A 38 -19.48 10.32 4.96
CA ASP A 38 -19.51 10.63 3.54
C ASP A 38 -20.26 11.93 3.22
N GLN A 39 -21.29 12.24 4.01
CA GLN A 39 -22.11 13.45 3.85
C GLN A 39 -21.53 14.67 4.57
N ALA A 40 -20.98 14.50 5.77
CA ALA A 40 -20.66 15.61 6.67
C ALA A 40 -19.22 16.12 6.55
N VAL A 41 -18.26 15.29 6.10
CA VAL A 41 -16.84 15.66 6.12
C VAL A 41 -16.29 15.99 4.74
N THR A 42 -15.30 16.87 4.71
CA THR A 42 -14.59 17.29 3.49
C THR A 42 -13.15 16.79 3.42
N ARG A 43 -12.61 16.29 4.54
CA ARG A 43 -11.26 15.75 4.69
C ARG A 43 -11.30 14.60 5.68
N ILE A 44 -10.53 13.54 5.43
CA ILE A 44 -10.34 12.41 6.34
C ILE A 44 -8.90 12.39 6.83
N TYR A 45 -8.72 12.24 8.14
CA TYR A 45 -7.42 11.96 8.73
C TYR A 45 -7.38 10.50 9.18
N GLU A 46 -6.48 9.74 8.58
CA GLU A 46 -6.15 8.37 8.99
C GLU A 46 -5.01 8.41 10.00
N LEU A 47 -5.21 7.80 11.16
CA LEU A 47 -4.18 7.64 12.18
C LEU A 47 -3.68 6.19 12.12
N GLU A 48 -2.43 6.00 11.69
CA GLU A 48 -1.79 4.69 11.61
C GLU A 48 -0.35 4.78 12.13
N TRP A 49 0.04 3.87 13.01
CA TRP A 49 1.41 3.79 13.57
C TRP A 49 1.94 5.12 14.16
N GLY A 50 1.07 5.87 14.83
CA GLY A 50 1.41 7.17 15.42
C GLY A 50 1.61 8.29 14.39
N LYS A 51 1.26 8.08 13.12
CA LYS A 51 1.29 9.08 12.06
C LYS A 51 -0.12 9.41 11.61
N ALA A 52 -0.36 10.69 11.35
CA ALA A 52 -1.59 11.17 10.73
C ALA A 52 -1.36 11.37 9.23
N LYS A 53 -2.22 10.79 8.42
CA LYS A 53 -2.24 11.01 6.98
C LYS A 53 -3.57 11.61 6.56
N GLU A 54 -3.49 12.67 5.79
CA GLU A 54 -4.65 13.39 5.30
C GLU A 54 -5.07 12.87 3.93
N TYR A 55 -6.38 12.75 3.73
CA TYR A 55 -7.02 12.50 2.45
C TYR A 55 -8.05 13.62 2.16
N PRO A 56 -7.87 14.39 1.08
CA PRO A 56 -8.81 15.45 0.70
C PRO A 56 -10.06 14.83 0.07
N GLY A 57 -11.21 14.94 0.74
CA GLY A 57 -12.46 14.35 0.30
C GLY A 57 -13.21 13.66 1.44
N ASN A 58 -14.32 13.03 1.07
CA ASN A 58 -15.19 12.32 1.99
C ASN A 58 -14.72 10.87 2.22
N TYR A 59 -15.51 10.11 2.98
CA TYR A 59 -15.15 8.73 3.33
C TYR A 59 -15.01 7.80 2.12
N SER A 60 -15.89 7.90 1.12
CA SER A 60 -15.84 7.09 -0.09
C SER A 60 -14.57 7.34 -0.89
N PHE A 61 -14.18 8.61 -1.04
CA PHE A 61 -12.92 8.98 -1.69
C PHE A 61 -11.72 8.37 -0.95
N TYR A 62 -11.65 8.55 0.38
CA TYR A 62 -10.59 7.95 1.21
C TYR A 62 -10.49 6.43 0.98
N ARG A 63 -11.61 5.73 0.97
CA ARG A 63 -11.65 4.26 0.75
C ARG A 63 -11.10 3.86 -0.62
N GLN A 64 -11.47 4.60 -1.66
CA GLN A 64 -10.98 4.33 -3.02
C GLN A 64 -9.47 4.56 -3.11
N GLU A 65 -8.98 5.68 -2.60
CA GLU A 65 -7.56 6.01 -2.62
C GLU A 65 -6.72 5.01 -1.81
N LYS A 66 -7.22 4.58 -0.63
CA LYS A 66 -6.56 3.53 0.15
C LYS A 66 -6.44 2.22 -0.64
N GLN A 67 -7.50 1.83 -1.34
CA GLN A 67 -7.48 0.62 -2.17
C GLN A 67 -6.48 0.72 -3.33
N ARG A 68 -6.42 1.88 -4.01
CA ARG A 68 -5.47 2.13 -5.10
C ARG A 68 -4.03 2.06 -4.61
N GLN A 69 -3.75 2.67 -3.47
CA GLN A 69 -2.41 2.65 -2.87
C GLN A 69 -1.99 1.26 -2.46
N PHE A 70 -2.89 0.49 -1.82
CA PHE A 70 -2.63 -0.90 -1.46
C PHE A 70 -2.35 -1.77 -2.69
N ALA A 71 -3.16 -1.65 -3.75
CA ALA A 71 -2.94 -2.39 -5.00
C ALA A 71 -1.60 -2.03 -5.66
N SER A 72 -1.22 -0.75 -5.67
CA SER A 72 0.07 -0.29 -6.19
C SER A 72 1.25 -0.84 -5.38
N GLN A 73 1.15 -0.83 -4.05
CA GLN A 73 2.17 -1.38 -3.16
C GLN A 73 2.36 -2.89 -3.35
N LEU A 74 1.25 -3.63 -3.44
CA LEU A 74 1.27 -5.07 -3.74
C LEU A 74 1.91 -5.36 -5.10
N HIS A 75 1.54 -4.60 -6.13
CA HIS A 75 2.12 -4.76 -7.45
C HIS A 75 3.64 -4.54 -7.43
N ARG A 76 4.09 -3.44 -6.81
CA ARG A 76 5.52 -3.13 -6.67
C ARG A 76 6.26 -4.25 -5.94
N TYR A 77 5.71 -4.71 -4.81
CA TYR A 77 6.29 -5.83 -4.05
C TYR A 77 6.44 -7.11 -4.90
N HIS A 78 5.43 -7.47 -5.68
CA HIS A 78 5.50 -8.63 -6.55
C HIS A 78 6.53 -8.47 -7.68
N THR A 79 6.67 -7.27 -8.24
CA THR A 79 7.67 -6.96 -9.26
C THR A 79 9.08 -7.08 -8.68
N GLU A 80 9.34 -6.46 -7.54
CA GLU A 80 10.63 -6.53 -6.83
C GLU A 80 11.01 -7.99 -6.51
N GLN A 81 10.07 -8.81 -6.04
CA GLN A 81 10.34 -10.23 -5.79
C GLN A 81 10.68 -11.01 -7.07
N LYS A 82 10.04 -10.69 -8.20
CA LYS A 82 10.34 -11.36 -9.48
C LYS A 82 11.74 -11.00 -9.95
N GLU A 83 12.12 -9.73 -9.85
CA GLU A 83 13.46 -9.25 -10.19
C GLU A 83 14.53 -9.93 -9.31
N GLN A 84 14.32 -9.98 -8.00
CA GLN A 84 15.23 -10.66 -7.07
C GLN A 84 15.42 -12.14 -7.45
N ARG A 85 14.34 -12.85 -7.76
CA ARG A 85 14.41 -14.25 -8.21
C ARG A 85 15.18 -14.39 -9.53
N GLN A 86 14.98 -13.50 -10.50
CA GLN A 86 15.70 -13.55 -11.77
C GLN A 86 17.19 -13.31 -11.59
N ILE A 87 17.57 -12.32 -10.79
CA ILE A 87 18.96 -12.03 -10.46
C ILE A 87 19.62 -13.23 -9.77
N GLU A 88 18.93 -13.86 -8.83
CA GLU A 88 19.44 -15.03 -8.10
C GLU A 88 19.68 -16.23 -9.03
N VAL A 89 18.76 -16.48 -9.96
CA VAL A 89 18.92 -17.51 -11.00
C VAL A 89 20.12 -17.20 -11.90
N GLU A 90 20.28 -15.94 -12.33
CA GLU A 90 21.39 -15.55 -13.19
C GLU A 90 22.75 -15.65 -12.47
N ILE A 91 22.84 -15.21 -11.22
CA ILE A 91 24.03 -15.38 -10.37
C ILE A 91 24.38 -16.86 -10.27
N THR A 92 23.39 -17.72 -10.03
CA THR A 92 23.59 -19.17 -9.93
C THR A 92 24.10 -19.75 -11.24
N ARG A 93 23.53 -19.34 -12.37
CA ARG A 93 23.94 -19.75 -13.71
C ARG A 93 25.38 -19.32 -14.02
N LEU A 94 25.73 -18.08 -13.74
CA LEU A 94 27.08 -17.54 -13.93
C LEU A 94 28.12 -18.29 -13.08
N LYS A 95 27.80 -18.58 -11.81
CA LYS A 95 28.66 -19.39 -10.93
C LYS A 95 28.89 -20.79 -11.51
N GLN A 96 27.83 -21.45 -12.01
CA GLN A 96 27.94 -22.77 -12.63
C GLN A 96 28.77 -22.75 -13.92
N TRP A 97 28.56 -21.74 -14.78
CA TRP A 97 29.32 -21.57 -16.02
C TRP A 97 30.80 -21.31 -15.74
N SER A 98 31.13 -20.40 -14.82
CA SER A 98 32.50 -20.13 -14.39
C SER A 98 33.18 -21.39 -13.83
N ALA A 99 32.51 -22.14 -12.95
CA ALA A 99 33.04 -23.40 -12.41
C ALA A 99 33.23 -24.49 -13.49
N LYS A 100 32.44 -24.49 -14.56
CA LYS A 100 32.62 -25.40 -15.70
C LYS A 100 33.82 -24.98 -16.55
N ALA A 101 33.94 -23.69 -16.88
CA ALA A 101 35.06 -23.16 -17.66
C ALA A 101 36.41 -23.41 -16.99
N HIS A 102 36.52 -23.22 -15.67
CA HIS A 102 37.74 -23.55 -14.92
C HIS A 102 38.09 -25.04 -14.95
N ARG A 103 37.10 -25.94 -14.91
CA ARG A 103 37.33 -27.39 -15.01
C ARG A 103 37.78 -27.81 -16.40
N GLU A 104 37.24 -27.20 -17.45
CA GLU A 104 37.62 -27.49 -18.83
C GLU A 104 39.04 -26.99 -19.13
N ALA A 105 39.40 -25.78 -18.67
CA ALA A 105 40.75 -25.23 -18.83
C ALA A 105 41.84 -26.05 -18.07
N GLY A 106 41.53 -26.56 -16.88
CA GLY A 106 42.46 -27.40 -16.11
C GLY A 106 42.78 -28.74 -16.77
N LYS A 107 41.80 -29.35 -17.47
CA LYS A 107 42.02 -30.60 -18.22
C LYS A 107 42.89 -30.41 -19.47
N THR A 108 42.82 -29.25 -20.10
CA THR A 108 43.65 -28.95 -21.28
C THR A 108 45.13 -28.74 -20.91
N ASP A 109 45.42 -28.22 -19.71
CA ASP A 109 46.79 -28.03 -19.21
C ASP A 109 47.46 -29.34 -18.77
N GLU A 110 46.69 -30.32 -18.27
CA GLU A 110 47.19 -31.67 -17.98
C GLU A 110 47.60 -32.43 -19.26
N HIS A 111 46.79 -32.32 -20.33
CA HIS A 111 47.10 -32.95 -21.61
C HIS A 111 48.32 -32.37 -22.34
N LEU A 112 48.76 -31.15 -21.99
CA LEU A 112 49.93 -30.49 -22.58
C LEU A 112 51.25 -30.83 -21.87
N LYS A 113 51.21 -31.45 -20.67
CA LYS A 113 52.39 -31.82 -19.89
C LYS A 113 52.85 -33.28 -20.09
N GLU A 114 52.13 -34.05 -20.90
CA GLU A 114 52.41 -35.47 -21.18
C GLU A 114 53.20 -35.74 -22.48
N TYR A 115 53.75 -34.70 -23.10
CA TYR A 115 54.71 -34.78 -24.23
C TYR A 115 56.04 -34.13 -23.87
#